data_AF-A0A4Q5RHY5-F1
#
_entry.id   AF-A0A4Q5RHY5-F1
#
_cell.length_a   1.000
_cell.length_b   1.000
_cell.length_c   1.000
_cell.angle_alpha   90.00
_cell.angle_beta   90.00
_cell.angle_gamma   90.00
#
_symmetry.space_group_name_H-M   'P 1'
#
loop_
_entity.id
_entity.type
_entity.pdbx_description
1 polymer ?
#
loop_
_entity_poly.entity_id
_entity_poly.type
_entity_poly.pdbx_seq_one_letter_code
_entity_poly.pdbx_strand_id
1 'polypeptide(L)'
;MVKKDSPAPNNRRHYDAAFQAEALRLAAKCRSTQAAARPLIIDPKRIYKWQKEALTPVAAARGAELDPAAAAELRQLRAANWRRAGTGNFKKSHC
;
A
#
# COMPACT_ATOMS: atom_id res chain seq x y z
N MET A 1 -13.33 -39.25 -19.25
CA MET A 1 -14.02 -37.97 -19.50
C MET A 1 -13.63 -37.00 -18.39
N VAL A 2 -12.83 -35.98 -18.72
CA VAL A 2 -12.37 -34.94 -17.79
C VAL A 2 -13.58 -34.12 -17.34
N LYS A 3 -13.91 -34.16 -16.05
CA LYS A 3 -14.91 -33.27 -15.48
C LYS A 3 -14.28 -31.89 -15.33
N LYS A 4 -14.88 -30.93 -16.03
CA LYS A 4 -14.49 -29.52 -16.11
C LYS A 4 -14.70 -28.87 -14.74
N ASP A 5 -13.63 -28.67 -13.97
CA ASP A 5 -13.58 -27.76 -12.83
C ASP A 5 -13.91 -26.34 -13.33
N SER A 6 -15.20 -26.03 -13.34
CA SER A 6 -15.67 -24.68 -13.61
C SER A 6 -15.72 -23.98 -12.25
N PRO A 7 -14.82 -23.02 -11.97
CA PRO A 7 -14.90 -22.28 -10.72
C PRO A 7 -16.25 -21.56 -10.69
N ALA A 8 -16.99 -21.75 -9.60
CA ALA A 8 -18.29 -21.13 -9.38
C ALA A 8 -18.22 -19.62 -9.71
N PRO A 9 -19.30 -19.02 -10.27
CA PRO A 9 -19.36 -17.59 -10.53
C PRO A 9 -19.41 -16.87 -9.18
N ASN A 10 -18.21 -16.66 -8.68
CA ASN A 10 -17.86 -15.86 -7.54
C ASN A 10 -18.28 -14.43 -7.87
N ASN A 11 -19.51 -14.10 -7.53
CA ASN A 11 -20.11 -12.77 -7.69
C ASN A 11 -19.56 -11.75 -6.68
N ARG A 12 -18.33 -11.95 -6.19
CA ARG A 12 -17.57 -10.85 -5.62
C ARG A 12 -16.95 -10.17 -6.81
N ARG A 13 -17.18 -8.86 -6.99
CA ARG A 13 -16.35 -8.04 -7.88
C ARG A 13 -14.90 -8.17 -7.41
N HIS A 14 -14.19 -9.16 -7.97
CA HIS A 14 -12.78 -9.36 -7.78
C HIS A 14 -12.10 -8.35 -8.68
N TYR A 15 -11.55 -7.32 -8.03
CA TYR A 15 -10.62 -6.44 -8.72
C TYR A 15 -9.38 -7.26 -9.03
N ASP A 16 -9.04 -7.31 -10.32
CA ASP A 16 -7.85 -8.00 -10.80
C ASP A 16 -6.58 -7.43 -10.15
N ALA A 17 -5.52 -8.24 -10.07
CA ALA A 17 -4.23 -7.86 -9.50
C ALA A 17 -3.64 -6.63 -10.20
N ALA A 18 -3.84 -6.47 -11.51
CA ALA A 18 -3.40 -5.28 -12.25
C ALA A 18 -4.12 -4.00 -11.76
N PHE A 19 -5.42 -4.10 -11.49
CA PHE A 19 -6.20 -2.98 -10.96
C PHE A 19 -5.78 -2.64 -9.52
N GLN A 20 -5.53 -3.65 -8.70
CA GLN A 20 -5.03 -3.46 -7.33
C GLN A 20 -3.66 -2.77 -7.34
N ALA A 21 -2.75 -3.19 -8.24
CA ALA A 21 -1.43 -2.56 -8.39
C ALA A 21 -1.53 -1.10 -8.82
N GLU A 22 -2.42 -0.76 -9.76
CA GLU A 22 -2.63 0.61 -10.18
C GLU A 22 -3.26 1.47 -9.07
N ALA A 23 -4.21 0.93 -8.31
CA ALA A 23 -4.80 1.61 -7.16
C ALA A 23 -3.76 1.90 -6.08
N LEU A 24 -2.85 0.95 -5.81
CA LEU A 24 -1.73 1.14 -4.88
C LEU A 24 -0.72 2.16 -5.41
N ARG A 25 -0.43 2.15 -6.71
CA ARG A 25 0.44 3.13 -7.36
C ARG A 25 -0.13 4.55 -7.25
N LEU A 26 -1.43 4.72 -7.46
CA LEU A 26 -2.13 5.99 -7.26
C LEU A 26 -2.10 6.41 -5.79
N ALA A 27 -2.31 5.48 -4.86
CA ALA A 27 -2.24 5.76 -3.43
C ALA A 27 -0.84 6.15 -2.95
N ALA A 28 0.22 5.68 -3.61
CA ALA A 28 1.59 6.12 -3.33
C ALA A 28 1.90 7.53 -3.86
N LYS A 29 1.16 7.98 -4.88
CA LYS A 29 1.30 9.32 -5.48
C LYS A 29 0.43 10.37 -4.78
N CYS A 30 -0.76 9.99 -4.36
CA CYS A 30 -1.70 10.89 -3.72
C CYS A 30 -1.42 11.04 -2.21
N ARG A 31 -1.71 12.22 -1.63
CA ARG A 31 -1.58 12.42 -0.17
C ARG A 31 -2.64 11.73 0.68
N SER A 32 -3.74 11.30 0.06
CA SER A 32 -4.85 10.64 0.72
C SER A 32 -5.34 9.44 -0.08
N THR A 33 -5.65 8.36 0.63
CA THR A 33 -6.31 7.17 0.08
C THR A 33 -7.66 7.53 -0.55
N GLN A 34 -8.37 8.53 -0.01
CA GLN A 34 -9.61 9.01 -0.61
C GLN A 34 -9.37 9.70 -1.95
N ALA A 35 -8.30 10.49 -2.07
CA ALA A 35 -7.95 11.16 -3.31
C ALA A 35 -7.55 10.16 -4.41
N ALA A 36 -6.93 9.03 -4.04
CA ALA A 36 -6.65 7.92 -4.95
C ALA A 36 -7.92 7.11 -5.31
N ALA A 37 -8.90 7.03 -4.41
CA ALA A 37 -10.14 6.27 -4.61
C ALA A 37 -11.16 6.98 -5.51
N ARG A 38 -11.22 8.32 -5.46
CA ARG A 38 -12.15 9.15 -6.26
C ARG A 38 -12.06 8.89 -7.78
N PRO A 39 -10.89 8.93 -8.44
CA PRO A 39 -10.80 8.69 -9.88
C PRO A 39 -11.10 7.23 -10.27
N LEU A 40 -10.96 6.30 -9.32
CA LEU A 40 -11.21 4.88 -9.54
C LEU A 40 -12.64 4.46 -9.19
N ILE A 41 -13.45 5.35 -8.59
CA ILE A 41 -14.82 5.08 -8.14
C ILE A 41 -14.88 3.82 -7.26
N ILE A 42 -13.92 3.70 -6.35
CA ILE A 42 -13.83 2.59 -5.40
C ILE A 42 -13.92 3.08 -3.96
N ASP A 43 -14.25 2.16 -3.05
CA ASP A 43 -14.23 2.44 -1.63
C ASP A 43 -12.77 2.63 -1.14
N PRO A 44 -12.44 3.74 -0.46
CA PRO A 44 -11.08 4.01 0.02
C PRO A 44 -10.59 3.00 1.07
N LYS A 45 -11.47 2.37 1.86
CA LYS A 45 -11.11 1.29 2.80
C LYS A 45 -10.56 0.08 2.05
N ARG A 46 -10.98 -0.12 0.79
CA ARG A 46 -10.47 -1.22 -0.04
C ARG A 46 -9.02 -1.00 -0.43
N ILE A 47 -8.65 0.23 -0.82
CA ILE A 47 -7.25 0.60 -1.06
C ILE A 47 -6.44 0.44 0.24
N TYR A 48 -6.97 0.85 1.39
CA TYR A 48 -6.29 0.68 2.69
C TYR A 48 -6.04 -0.79 3.03
N LYS A 49 -6.99 -1.68 2.76
CA LYS A 49 -6.84 -3.13 2.94
C LYS A 49 -5.73 -3.68 2.04
N TRP A 50 -5.72 -3.31 0.75
CA TRP A 50 -4.67 -3.71 -0.18
C TRP A 50 -3.30 -3.16 0.20
N GLN A 51 -3.22 -1.94 0.76
CA GLN A 51 -1.97 -1.39 1.26
C GLN A 51 -1.40 -2.23 2.39
N LYS A 52 -2.24 -2.67 3.34
CA LYS A 52 -1.80 -3.58 4.43
C LYS A 52 -1.35 -4.93 3.90
N GLU A 53 -2.12 -5.51 2.98
CA GLU A 53 -1.82 -6.79 2.34
C GLU A 53 -0.51 -6.73 1.52
N ALA A 54 -0.23 -5.60 0.84
CA ALA A 54 1.01 -5.38 0.10
C ALA A 54 2.21 -5.05 1.01
N LEU A 55 1.98 -4.36 2.14
CA LEU A 55 3.03 -4.01 3.09
C LEU A 55 3.50 -5.20 3.93
N THR A 56 2.62 -6.16 4.22
CA THR A 56 2.96 -7.35 5.03
C THR A 56 4.10 -8.19 4.42
N PRO A 57 4.08 -8.58 3.14
CA PRO A 57 5.18 -9.33 2.53
C PRO A 57 6.42 -8.46 2.29
N VAL A 58 6.28 -7.17 1.97
CA VAL A 58 7.42 -6.27 1.75
C VAL A 58 8.14 -5.94 3.07
N ALA A 59 7.41 -5.78 4.17
CA ALA A 59 7.99 -5.55 5.49
C ALA A 59 8.63 -6.82 6.06
N ALA A 60 8.04 -7.99 5.81
CA ALA A 60 8.64 -9.27 6.16
C ALA A 60 9.93 -9.53 5.35
N ALA A 61 9.91 -9.30 4.03
CA ALA A 61 11.08 -9.44 3.18
C ALA A 61 12.18 -8.42 3.53
N ARG A 62 11.84 -7.13 3.67
CA ARG A 62 12.81 -6.12 4.13
C ARG A 62 13.32 -6.40 5.54
N GLY A 63 12.46 -6.87 6.45
CA GLY A 63 12.88 -7.20 7.81
C GLY A 63 13.81 -8.40 7.88
N ALA A 64 13.70 -9.34 6.94
CA ALA A 64 14.59 -10.49 6.80
C ALA A 64 15.92 -10.14 6.11
N GLU A 65 15.92 -9.17 5.19
CA GLU A 65 17.11 -8.76 4.43
C GLU A 65 17.87 -7.58 5.06
N LEU A 66 17.23 -6.80 5.94
CA LEU A 66 17.88 -5.69 6.63
C LEU A 66 18.75 -6.19 7.79
N ASP A 67 20.05 -6.01 7.61
CA ASP A 67 21.05 -6.13 8.67
C ASP A 67 20.61 -5.35 9.93
N PRO A 68 20.77 -5.94 11.13
CA PRO A 68 20.33 -5.33 12.38
C PRO A 68 20.92 -3.94 12.65
N ALA A 69 22.10 -3.61 12.14
CA ALA A 69 22.68 -2.26 12.24
C ALA A 69 21.91 -1.26 11.37
N ALA A 70 21.58 -1.63 10.13
CA ALA A 70 20.75 -0.80 9.24
C ALA A 70 19.34 -0.58 9.80
N ALA A 71 18.77 -1.59 10.47
CA ALA A 71 17.49 -1.45 11.17
C ALA A 71 17.57 -0.50 12.38
N ALA A 72 18.73 -0.41 13.05
CA ALA A 72 18.97 0.54 14.14
C ALA A 72 19.10 1.98 13.62
N GLU A 73 19.83 2.19 12.53
CA GLU A 73 19.96 3.50 11.88
C GLU A 73 18.60 4.04 11.41
N LEU A 74 17.74 3.18 10.86
CA LEU A 74 16.37 3.54 10.48
C LEU A 74 15.51 3.98 11.68
N ARG A 75 15.68 3.36 12.85
CA ARG A 75 14.99 3.79 14.08
C ARG A 75 15.48 5.17 14.53
N GLN A 76 16.77 5.43 14.48
CA GLN A 76 17.37 6.73 14.81
C GLN A 76 16.91 7.82 13.83
N LEU A 77 16.89 7.53 12.53
CA LEU A 77 16.39 8.43 11.48
C LEU A 77 14.91 8.79 11.68
N ARG A 78 14.08 7.83 12.10
CA ARG A 78 12.66 8.09 12.42
C ARG A 78 12.51 8.94 13.68
N ALA A 79 13.28 8.67 14.73
CA ALA A 79 13.29 9.49 15.94
C ALA A 79 13.77 10.93 15.67
N ALA A 80 14.78 11.09 14.82
CA ALA A 80 15.28 12.40 14.39
C ALA A 80 14.26 13.14 13.51
N ASN A 81 13.60 12.45 12.58
CA ASN A 81 12.53 13.04 11.76
C ASN A 81 11.31 13.42 12.57
N TRP A 82 10.98 12.70 13.64
CA TRP A 82 9.89 13.08 14.55
C TRP A 82 10.14 14.46 15.17
N ARG A 83 11.39 14.75 15.58
CA ARG A 83 11.76 16.08 16.09
C ARG A 83 11.71 17.18 15.04
N ARG A 84 11.85 16.85 13.75
CA ARG A 84 11.75 17.78 12.61
C ARG A 84 10.32 17.97 12.09
N ALA A 85 9.40 17.06 12.40
CA ALA A 85 8.03 17.08 11.90
C ALA A 85 7.17 18.23 12.47
N GLY A 86 7.65 18.97 13.47
CA GLY A 86 7.02 20.20 13.97
C GLY A 86 7.10 21.40 13.01
N THR A 87 7.93 21.35 11.96
CA THR A 87 8.19 22.48 11.05
C THR A 87 8.28 22.07 9.57
N GLY A 88 7.71 20.92 9.20
CA GLY A 88 7.73 20.42 7.83
C GLY A 88 6.47 20.77 7.05
N ASN A 89 6.47 21.90 6.34
CA ASN A 89 5.46 22.22 5.33
C ASN A 89 5.70 21.32 4.08
N PHE A 90 5.38 20.02 4.20
CA PHE A 90 5.47 19.08 3.09
C PHE A 90 4.32 19.31 2.13
N LYS A 91 4.42 20.34 1.28
CA LYS A 91 3.62 20.47 0.05
C LYS A 91 4.04 19.38 -0.93
N LYS A 92 3.62 18.14 -0.69
CA LYS A 92 3.36 17.18 -1.77
C LYS A 92 1.95 17.45 -2.24
N SER A 93 1.70 18.55 -2.94
CA SER A 93 0.48 18.61 -3.75
C SER A 93 0.63 17.50 -4.78
N HIS A 94 -0.29 16.54 -4.83
CA HIS A 94 -0.72 15.71 -5.97
C HIS A 94 -1.89 14.88 -5.42
N CYS A 95 -3.08 15.10 -5.99
CA CYS A 95 -4.42 14.72 -5.47
C CYS A 95 -4.71 15.26 -4.05
#